data_AF-A0A920RE67-F1
#
_entry.id   AF-A0A920RE67-F1
#
_cell.length_a   1.000
_cell.length_b   1.000
_cell.length_c   1.000
_cell.angle_alpha   90.00
_cell.angle_beta   90.00
_cell.angle_gamma   90.00
#
_symmetry.space_group_name_H-M   'P 1'
#
loop_
_entity.id
_entity.type
_entity.pdbx_description
1 polymer ?
#
loop_
_entity_poly.entity_id
_entity_poly.type
_entity_poly.pdbx_seq_one_letter_code
_entity_poly.pdbx_strand_id
1 'polypeptide(L)'
;MTLDAGSDPARLDPVDVAFIHTDTNNTAKAALHAKTLLKEDGFAVTFQNGIGNVELLQNTLGKERVLGGISYHSARLDAPAHSVHTNANTTWIGELNGEISDRARKLDSILSKAGFTVEVVHDIESVIWTKFVLNCAVNPICALTRLRTGEIGQDSEAKHLQHIVVEEILSLLDAKQIALRDPDIRSTIAGFSGTIFNKPSMLQHMENGSLTEIDALNGAAVREAESIGMKLPYNAAITSLVKAANLRAIREFHEPPIDYDALESAAEQT
;
A
#
# COMPACT_ATOMS: atom_id res chain seq x y z
N MET A 1 29.36 0.99 9.62
CA MET A 1 28.58 -0.26 9.62
C MET A 1 28.53 -0.74 8.19
N THR A 2 28.89 -1.99 7.93
CA THR A 2 28.73 -2.64 6.63
C THR A 2 27.43 -3.44 6.70
N LEU A 3 26.62 -3.41 5.65
CA LEU A 3 25.38 -4.19 5.56
C LEU A 3 25.58 -5.26 4.50
N ASP A 4 25.23 -6.51 4.82
CA ASP A 4 25.20 -7.58 3.84
C ASP A 4 23.94 -7.44 2.98
N ALA A 5 24.13 -7.40 1.66
CA ALA A 5 23.06 -7.27 0.69
C ALA A 5 23.20 -8.34 -0.40
N GLY A 6 22.11 -9.03 -0.72
CA GLY A 6 22.10 -10.10 -1.70
C GLY A 6 20.71 -10.33 -2.28
N SER A 7 20.65 -10.92 -3.47
CA SER A 7 19.41 -11.30 -4.15
C SER A 7 19.05 -12.77 -3.98
N ASP A 8 19.97 -13.58 -3.44
CA ASP A 8 19.79 -15.01 -3.14
C ASP A 8 19.68 -15.20 -1.62
N PRO A 9 18.47 -15.47 -1.07
CA PRO A 9 18.29 -15.64 0.37
C PRO A 9 19.07 -16.84 0.93
N ALA A 10 19.43 -17.83 0.11
CA ALA A 10 20.21 -18.98 0.61
C ALA A 10 21.67 -18.64 0.94
N ARG A 11 22.14 -17.43 0.58
CA ARG A 11 23.51 -16.97 0.81
C ARG A 11 23.63 -15.94 1.93
N LEU A 12 22.54 -15.64 2.63
CA LEU A 12 22.53 -14.72 3.76
C LEU A 12 22.35 -15.50 5.06
N ASP A 13 22.89 -14.96 6.15
CA ASP A 13 22.74 -15.56 7.46
C ASP A 13 21.28 -15.53 7.96
N PRO A 14 20.84 -16.52 8.74
CA PRO A 14 19.51 -16.52 9.32
C PRO A 14 19.25 -15.30 10.21
N VAL A 15 18.05 -14.71 10.09
CA VAL A 15 17.65 -13.49 10.78
C VAL A 15 16.55 -13.73 11.82
N ASP A 16 16.54 -12.91 12.86
CA ASP A 16 15.49 -12.95 13.90
C ASP A 16 14.20 -12.28 13.42
N VAL A 17 14.31 -11.23 12.58
CA VAL A 17 13.18 -10.43 12.11
C VAL A 17 13.33 -10.13 10.63
N ALA A 18 12.26 -10.33 9.85
CA ALA A 18 12.17 -9.94 8.44
C ALA A 18 11.21 -8.75 8.28
N PHE A 19 11.72 -7.61 7.79
CA PHE A 19 10.89 -6.46 7.42
C PHE A 19 10.46 -6.57 5.97
N ILE A 20 9.16 -6.63 5.72
CA ILE A 20 8.59 -6.75 4.38
C ILE A 20 8.19 -5.36 3.88
N HIS A 21 8.95 -4.85 2.91
CA HIS A 21 8.78 -3.55 2.26
C HIS A 21 8.68 -3.62 0.73
N THR A 22 8.60 -4.82 0.15
CA THR A 22 8.41 -4.97 -1.29
C THR A 22 7.06 -4.40 -1.72
N ASP A 23 6.89 -4.06 -3.00
CA ASP A 23 5.56 -3.73 -3.52
C ASP A 23 4.60 -4.91 -3.33
N THR A 24 3.31 -4.63 -3.22
CA THR A 24 2.30 -5.65 -2.90
C THR A 24 2.19 -6.77 -3.93
N ASN A 25 2.65 -6.57 -5.17
CA ASN A 25 2.64 -7.64 -6.18
C ASN A 25 3.70 -8.71 -5.90
N ASN A 26 4.68 -8.42 -5.05
CA ASN A 26 5.79 -9.29 -4.70
C ASN A 26 5.70 -9.88 -3.28
N THR A 27 4.61 -9.62 -2.54
CA THR A 27 4.43 -10.13 -1.16
C THR A 27 4.59 -11.64 -1.08
N ALA A 28 4.06 -12.41 -2.05
CA ALA A 28 4.17 -13.87 -2.06
C ALA A 28 5.61 -14.36 -2.17
N LYS A 29 6.39 -13.73 -3.04
CA LYS A 29 7.81 -14.03 -3.20
C LYS A 29 8.60 -13.63 -1.95
N ALA A 30 8.30 -12.47 -1.38
CA ALA A 30 8.92 -12.03 -0.13
C ALA A 30 8.61 -12.96 1.05
N ALA A 31 7.39 -13.51 1.12
CA ALA A 31 7.01 -14.50 2.12
C ALA A 31 7.88 -15.77 2.03
N LEU A 32 8.13 -16.27 0.81
CA LEU A 32 9.01 -17.42 0.58
C LEU A 32 10.47 -17.11 0.96
N HIS A 33 10.96 -15.91 0.64
CA HIS A 33 12.31 -15.51 1.05
C HIS A 33 12.43 -15.41 2.57
N ALA A 34 11.44 -14.81 3.24
CA ALA A 34 11.40 -14.72 4.70
C ALA A 34 11.35 -16.12 5.32
N LYS A 35 10.61 -17.07 4.74
CA LYS A 35 10.57 -18.46 5.22
C LYS A 35 11.94 -19.13 5.23
N THR A 36 12.77 -18.84 4.22
CA THR A 36 14.14 -19.38 4.11
C THR A 36 15.09 -18.73 5.11
N LEU A 37 14.94 -17.43 5.36
CA LEU A 37 15.88 -16.64 6.17
C LEU A 37 15.56 -16.62 7.66
N LEU A 38 14.31 -16.75 8.04
CA LEU A 38 13.93 -16.63 9.44
C LEU A 38 14.40 -17.85 10.23
N LYS A 39 15.05 -17.60 11.38
CA LYS A 39 15.30 -18.61 12.41
C LYS A 39 13.99 -19.28 12.86
N GLU A 40 14.07 -20.42 13.55
CA GLU A 40 12.88 -21.16 14.00
C GLU A 40 11.91 -20.30 14.81
N ASP A 41 12.42 -19.43 15.67
CA ASP A 41 11.67 -18.47 16.51
C ASP A 41 11.55 -17.07 15.90
N GLY A 42 12.09 -16.86 14.69
CA GLY A 42 12.03 -15.59 13.98
C GLY A 42 10.65 -15.30 13.40
N PHE A 43 10.35 -14.01 13.18
CA PHE A 43 9.06 -13.55 12.66
C PHE A 43 9.20 -12.46 11.58
N ALA A 44 8.16 -12.30 10.76
CA ALA A 44 8.07 -11.21 9.79
C ALA A 44 7.15 -10.10 10.30
N VAL A 45 7.44 -8.86 9.91
CA VAL A 45 6.51 -7.73 10.02
C VAL A 45 6.40 -7.07 8.65
N THR A 46 5.17 -6.82 8.21
CA THR A 46 4.91 -6.06 6.99
C THR A 46 4.66 -4.60 7.31
N PHE A 47 5.20 -3.72 6.50
CA PHE A 47 4.90 -2.28 6.51
C PHE A 47 4.35 -1.81 5.14
N GLN A 48 3.93 -2.77 4.32
CA GLN A 48 3.38 -2.52 2.99
C GLN A 48 2.04 -1.78 3.10
N ASN A 49 1.74 -0.96 2.09
CA ASN A 49 0.40 -0.38 1.97
C ASN A 49 -0.60 -1.45 1.50
N GLY A 50 -1.89 -1.17 1.68
CA GLY A 50 -2.94 -2.09 1.26
C GLY A 50 -3.33 -3.11 2.32
N ILE A 51 -4.32 -3.93 1.98
CA ILE A 51 -4.83 -5.04 2.81
C ILE A 51 -4.51 -6.38 2.11
N GLY A 52 -4.52 -7.49 2.87
CA GLY A 52 -4.23 -8.82 2.34
C GLY A 52 -2.76 -9.25 2.48
N ASN A 53 -1.84 -8.31 2.77
CA ASN A 53 -0.41 -8.63 2.91
C ASN A 53 -0.13 -9.51 4.13
N VAL A 54 -0.81 -9.22 5.24
CA VAL A 54 -0.64 -9.94 6.50
C VAL A 54 -1.11 -11.39 6.34
N GLU A 55 -2.30 -11.58 5.78
CA GLU A 55 -2.92 -12.87 5.51
C GLU A 55 -2.06 -13.71 4.57
N LEU A 56 -1.50 -13.08 3.53
CA LEU A 56 -0.61 -13.75 2.59
C LEU A 56 0.69 -14.23 3.28
N LEU A 57 1.28 -13.39 4.14
CA LEU A 57 2.44 -13.79 4.94
C LEU A 57 2.08 -14.92 5.90
N GLN A 58 0.94 -14.85 6.58
CA GLN A 58 0.47 -15.88 7.52
C GLN A 58 0.24 -17.21 6.83
N ASN A 59 -0.30 -17.21 5.61
CA ASN A 59 -0.48 -18.43 4.81
C ASN A 59 0.84 -19.14 4.51
N THR A 60 1.96 -18.41 4.46
CA THR A 60 3.29 -18.96 4.14
C THR A 60 4.11 -19.28 5.39
N LEU A 61 4.07 -18.39 6.39
CA LEU A 61 4.94 -18.42 7.57
C LEU A 61 4.24 -19.00 8.81
N GLY A 62 2.91 -19.01 8.85
CA GLY A 62 2.11 -19.31 10.02
C GLY A 62 1.70 -18.05 10.80
N LYS A 63 0.50 -18.07 11.39
CA LYS A 63 -0.09 -16.92 12.11
C LYS A 63 0.81 -16.39 13.22
N GLU A 64 1.38 -17.29 14.00
CA GLU A 64 2.28 -16.99 15.11
C GLU A 64 3.61 -16.36 14.68
N ARG A 65 3.90 -16.24 13.38
CA ARG A 65 5.18 -15.71 12.86
C ARG A 65 5.02 -14.42 12.08
N VAL A 66 3.86 -13.77 12.15
CA VAL A 66 3.59 -12.51 11.46
C VAL A 66 3.05 -11.47 12.43
N LEU A 67 3.71 -10.31 12.45
CA LEU A 67 3.26 -9.11 13.13
C LEU A 67 2.67 -8.13 12.09
N GLY A 68 1.57 -7.46 12.45
CA GLY A 68 1.04 -6.36 11.66
C GLY A 68 1.90 -5.11 11.85
N GLY A 69 2.05 -4.32 10.79
CA GLY A 69 2.76 -3.05 10.85
C GLY A 69 2.26 -2.06 9.82
N ILE A 70 2.35 -0.78 10.15
CA ILE A 70 2.07 0.30 9.21
C ILE A 70 2.95 1.49 9.51
N SER A 71 3.62 2.02 8.49
CA SER A 71 4.57 3.13 8.63
C SER A 71 4.11 4.34 7.83
N TYR A 72 4.13 5.54 8.43
CA TYR A 72 3.83 6.81 7.75
C TYR A 72 5.11 7.53 7.30
N HIS A 73 6.25 6.87 7.37
CA HIS A 73 7.47 7.36 6.75
C HIS A 73 7.35 7.39 5.23
N SER A 74 8.09 8.30 4.60
CA SER A 74 8.24 8.32 3.15
C SER A 74 9.70 8.47 2.78
N ALA A 75 10.12 7.77 1.74
CA ALA A 75 11.45 7.89 1.16
C ALA A 75 11.33 7.93 -0.36
N ARG A 76 12.31 8.56 -1.00
CA ARG A 76 12.46 8.61 -2.45
C ARG A 76 13.80 7.99 -2.82
N LEU A 77 13.82 7.15 -3.84
CA LEU A 77 15.05 6.59 -4.40
C LEU A 77 15.52 7.51 -5.54
N ASP A 78 16.62 8.22 -5.34
CA ASP A 78 17.14 9.17 -6.34
C ASP A 78 18.13 8.50 -7.30
N ALA A 79 18.80 7.43 -6.85
CA ALA A 79 19.68 6.59 -7.65
C ALA A 79 19.81 5.19 -6.99
N PRO A 80 20.35 4.17 -7.67
CA PRO A 80 20.65 2.89 -7.03
C PRO A 80 21.45 3.08 -5.74
N ALA A 81 20.96 2.49 -4.64
CA ALA A 81 21.51 2.62 -3.29
C ALA A 81 21.58 4.07 -2.72
N HIS A 82 20.89 5.04 -3.32
CA HIS A 82 20.79 6.41 -2.81
C HIS A 82 19.33 6.78 -2.54
N SER A 83 18.95 6.77 -1.26
CA SER A 83 17.60 7.12 -0.82
C SER A 83 17.59 8.38 0.04
N VAL A 84 16.56 9.18 -0.13
CA VAL A 84 16.29 10.39 0.66
C VAL A 84 15.03 10.14 1.47
N HIS A 85 15.15 10.27 2.80
CA HIS A 85 14.01 10.23 3.71
C HIS A 85 13.26 11.57 3.63
N THR A 86 12.03 11.55 3.13
CA THR A 86 11.27 12.76 2.78
C THR A 86 10.19 13.11 3.81
N ASN A 87 9.73 12.14 4.60
CA ASN A 87 8.77 12.36 5.66
C ASN A 87 9.07 11.44 6.84
N ALA A 88 9.35 12.02 8.01
CA ALA A 88 9.48 11.29 9.27
C ALA A 88 8.14 11.35 10.01
N ASN A 89 7.56 10.18 10.33
CA ASN A 89 6.29 10.12 11.05
C ASN A 89 6.25 8.86 11.92
N THR A 90 5.09 8.46 12.40
CA THR A 90 4.95 7.32 13.30
C THR A 90 4.92 6.01 12.51
N THR A 91 5.45 4.95 13.13
CA THR A 91 5.28 3.56 12.72
C THR A 91 4.49 2.83 13.80
N TRP A 92 3.41 2.16 13.43
CA TRP A 92 2.64 1.32 14.34
C TRP A 92 2.95 -0.14 14.09
N ILE A 93 3.03 -0.92 15.16
CA ILE A 93 3.17 -2.38 15.13
C ILE A 93 2.20 -3.02 16.12
N GLY A 94 1.72 -4.22 15.84
CA GLY A 94 0.84 -4.93 16.77
C GLY A 94 0.55 -6.36 16.37
N GLU A 95 0.14 -7.15 17.36
CA GLU A 95 -0.36 -8.50 17.13
C GLU A 95 -1.79 -8.45 16.60
N LEU A 96 -2.16 -9.41 15.75
CA LEU A 96 -3.55 -9.48 15.23
C LEU A 96 -4.54 -10.04 16.25
N ASN A 97 -4.05 -10.69 17.32
CA ASN A 97 -4.89 -11.18 18.41
C ASN A 97 -5.15 -10.10 19.48
N GLY A 98 -4.57 -8.92 19.32
CA GLY A 98 -4.66 -7.78 20.21
C GLY A 98 -3.81 -7.82 21.47
N GLU A 99 -2.97 -8.83 21.64
CA GLU A 99 -1.99 -8.88 22.72
C GLU A 99 -0.80 -7.95 22.45
N ILE A 100 -0.18 -7.45 23.53
CA ILE A 100 1.13 -6.79 23.42
C ILE A 100 2.19 -7.79 23.84
N SER A 101 2.77 -8.47 22.84
CA SER A 101 3.79 -9.49 23.04
C SER A 101 5.18 -8.91 23.34
N ASP A 102 6.06 -9.74 23.90
CA ASP A 102 7.46 -9.39 24.15
C ASP A 102 8.21 -9.09 22.84
N ARG A 103 7.87 -9.78 21.74
CA ARG A 103 8.49 -9.51 20.42
C ARG A 103 8.11 -8.13 19.88
N ALA A 104 6.87 -7.70 20.08
CA ALA A 104 6.43 -6.36 19.66
C ALA A 104 7.14 -5.27 20.49
N ARG A 105 7.23 -5.43 21.81
CA ARG A 105 7.97 -4.51 22.70
C ARG A 105 9.46 -4.45 22.38
N LYS A 106 10.07 -5.60 22.07
CA LYS A 106 11.48 -5.67 21.68
C LYS A 106 11.72 -4.95 20.35
N LEU A 107 10.82 -5.13 19.39
CA LEU A 107 10.90 -4.45 18.09
C LEU A 107 10.76 -2.93 18.24
N ASP A 108 9.80 -2.46 19.03
CA ASP A 108 9.68 -1.06 19.43
C ASP A 108 11.00 -0.53 20.01
N SER A 109 11.54 -1.19 21.04
CA SER A 109 12.82 -0.76 21.63
C SER A 109 13.97 -0.68 20.62
N ILE A 110 14.05 -1.60 19.66
CA ILE A 110 15.10 -1.61 18.63
C ILE A 110 14.91 -0.42 17.69
N LEU A 111 13.70 -0.22 17.17
CA LEU A 111 13.39 0.84 16.21
C LEU A 111 13.48 2.23 16.85
N SER A 112 13.02 2.40 18.10
CA SER A 112 13.17 3.67 18.82
C SER A 112 14.63 4.04 19.05
N LYS A 113 15.49 3.07 19.39
CA LYS A 113 16.94 3.30 19.51
C LYS A 113 17.59 3.68 18.17
N ALA A 114 17.00 3.26 17.05
CA ALA A 114 17.40 3.67 15.72
C ALA A 114 16.81 5.02 15.28
N GLY A 115 16.03 5.70 16.13
CA GLY A 115 15.49 7.03 15.88
C GLY A 115 14.09 7.07 15.25
N PHE A 116 13.39 5.93 15.19
CA PHE A 116 12.01 5.87 14.72
C PHE A 116 11.01 6.17 15.84
N THR A 117 9.96 6.92 15.54
CA THR A 117 8.79 7.02 16.42
C THR A 117 7.94 5.77 16.21
N VAL A 118 7.87 4.90 17.22
CA VAL A 118 7.14 3.63 17.14
C VAL A 118 6.07 3.56 18.22
N GLU A 119 4.91 3.03 17.86
CA GLU A 119 3.80 2.76 18.77
C GLU A 119 3.36 1.30 18.66
N VAL A 120 3.38 0.58 19.79
CA VAL A 120 2.79 -0.77 19.86
C VAL A 120 1.31 -0.65 20.19
N VAL A 121 0.46 -1.20 19.35
CA VAL A 121 -1.01 -1.07 19.46
C VAL A 121 -1.70 -2.40 19.67
N HIS A 122 -2.82 -2.37 20.38
CA HIS A 122 -3.70 -3.51 20.56
C HIS A 122 -4.56 -3.81 19.32
N ASP A 123 -4.78 -2.83 18.46
CA ASP A 123 -5.61 -3.02 17.26
C ASP A 123 -4.86 -2.47 16.06
N ILE A 124 -3.93 -3.28 15.54
CA ILE A 124 -3.14 -2.92 14.36
C ILE A 124 -3.99 -2.92 13.09
N GLU A 125 -5.03 -3.76 13.03
CA GLU A 125 -5.94 -3.82 11.89
C GLU A 125 -6.66 -2.49 11.70
N SER A 126 -7.16 -1.86 12.78
CA SER A 126 -7.77 -0.53 12.70
C SER A 126 -6.84 0.53 12.09
N VAL A 127 -5.52 0.44 12.35
CA VAL A 127 -4.53 1.38 11.80
C VAL A 127 -4.25 1.10 10.33
N ILE A 128 -4.11 -0.18 9.96
CA ILE A 128 -3.94 -0.61 8.57
C ILE A 128 -5.14 -0.17 7.74
N TRP A 129 -6.37 -0.43 8.21
CA TRP A 129 -7.59 -0.03 7.53
C TRP A 129 -7.73 1.49 7.45
N THR A 130 -7.35 2.24 8.49
CA THR A 130 -7.35 3.71 8.43
C THR A 130 -6.47 4.22 7.29
N LYS A 131 -5.22 3.73 7.19
CA LYS A 131 -4.32 4.13 6.09
C LYS A 131 -4.82 3.64 4.73
N PHE A 132 -5.42 2.46 4.68
CA PHE A 132 -6.02 1.91 3.47
C PHE A 132 -7.09 2.85 2.90
N VAL A 133 -8.03 3.31 3.73
CA VAL A 133 -9.08 4.25 3.28
C VAL A 133 -8.46 5.54 2.75
N LEU A 134 -7.47 6.12 3.44
CA LEU A 134 -6.75 7.31 2.98
C LEU A 134 -6.13 7.11 1.57
N ASN A 135 -5.44 5.99 1.38
CA ASN A 135 -4.81 5.66 0.10
C ASN A 135 -5.85 5.46 -1.00
N CYS A 136 -6.94 4.74 -0.74
CA CYS A 136 -8.02 4.53 -1.71
C CYS A 136 -8.74 5.82 -2.11
N ALA A 137 -8.80 6.79 -1.21
CA ALA A 137 -9.45 8.09 -1.43
C ALA A 137 -8.61 9.06 -2.27
N VAL A 138 -7.28 8.91 -2.27
CA VAL A 138 -6.36 9.89 -2.87
C VAL A 138 -5.61 9.32 -4.06
N ASN A 139 -4.97 8.16 -3.88
CA ASN A 139 -4.01 7.63 -4.84
C ASN A 139 -4.58 7.39 -6.25
N PRO A 140 -5.73 6.69 -6.42
CA PRO A 140 -6.24 6.40 -7.76
C PRO A 140 -6.74 7.66 -8.48
N ILE A 141 -7.32 8.62 -7.75
CA ILE A 141 -7.79 9.88 -8.32
C ILE A 141 -6.61 10.69 -8.84
N CYS A 142 -5.59 10.91 -8.01
CA CYS A 142 -4.35 11.58 -8.43
C CYS A 142 -3.67 10.86 -9.59
N ALA A 143 -3.64 9.53 -9.59
CA ALA A 143 -3.01 8.75 -10.67
C ALA A 143 -3.70 8.96 -12.03
N LEU A 144 -5.03 9.05 -12.06
CA LEU A 144 -5.81 9.25 -13.28
C LEU A 144 -5.80 10.71 -13.76
N THR A 145 -5.90 11.67 -12.84
CA THR A 145 -6.05 13.09 -13.17
C THR A 145 -4.73 13.85 -13.22
N ARG A 146 -3.65 13.24 -12.71
CA ARG A 146 -2.34 13.88 -12.46
C ARG A 146 -2.38 15.04 -11.47
N LEU A 147 -3.50 15.23 -10.76
CA LEU A 147 -3.61 16.15 -9.64
C LEU A 147 -2.71 15.69 -8.49
N ARG A 148 -2.15 16.64 -7.76
CA ARG A 148 -1.60 16.45 -6.43
C ARG A 148 -2.73 16.31 -5.43
N THR A 149 -2.42 15.71 -4.29
CA THR A 149 -3.38 15.45 -3.20
C THR A 149 -4.29 16.65 -2.91
N GLY A 150 -3.70 17.83 -2.69
CA GLY A 150 -4.39 19.06 -2.29
C GLY A 150 -5.23 19.70 -3.39
N GLU A 151 -4.97 19.34 -4.65
CA GLU A 151 -5.75 19.82 -5.79
C GLU A 151 -7.09 19.05 -5.89
N ILE A 152 -7.21 17.85 -5.31
CA ILE A 152 -8.50 17.12 -5.22
C ILE A 152 -9.55 17.99 -4.53
N GLY A 153 -9.20 18.66 -3.42
CA GLY A 153 -10.15 19.49 -2.68
C GLY A 153 -10.50 20.81 -3.35
N GLN A 154 -9.75 21.20 -4.39
CA GLN A 154 -9.95 22.42 -5.18
C GLN A 154 -10.77 22.18 -6.45
N ASP A 155 -10.78 20.94 -6.94
CA ASP A 155 -11.57 20.51 -8.10
C ASP A 155 -12.90 19.87 -7.65
N SER A 156 -14.03 20.39 -8.14
CA SER A 156 -15.35 19.94 -7.69
C SER A 156 -15.65 18.49 -8.05
N GLU A 157 -15.21 18.03 -9.22
CA GLU A 157 -15.49 16.67 -9.71
C GLU A 157 -14.59 15.64 -9.03
N ALA A 158 -13.30 15.97 -8.85
CA ALA A 158 -12.37 15.12 -8.11
C ALA A 158 -12.82 14.95 -6.65
N LYS A 159 -13.24 16.05 -5.99
CA LYS A 159 -13.79 16.02 -4.64
C LYS A 159 -15.08 15.19 -4.55
N HIS A 160 -15.97 15.32 -5.54
CA HIS A 160 -17.21 14.55 -5.59
C HIS A 160 -16.93 13.05 -5.74
N LEU A 161 -16.04 12.66 -6.66
CA LEU A 161 -15.64 11.27 -6.84
C LEU A 161 -14.95 10.70 -5.60
N GLN A 162 -14.06 11.48 -4.96
CA GLN A 162 -13.41 11.09 -3.71
C GLN A 162 -14.45 10.76 -2.64
N HIS A 163 -15.45 11.61 -2.46
CA HIS A 163 -16.52 11.36 -1.50
C HIS A 163 -17.23 10.04 -1.78
N ILE A 164 -17.67 9.78 -3.02
CA ILE A 164 -18.37 8.54 -3.37
C ILE A 164 -17.51 7.30 -3.13
N VAL A 165 -16.24 7.33 -3.57
CA VAL A 165 -15.29 6.22 -3.38
C VAL A 165 -15.08 5.91 -1.90
N VAL A 166 -15.00 6.95 -1.07
CA VAL A 166 -14.87 6.81 0.39
C VAL A 166 -16.13 6.24 1.01
N GLU A 167 -17.32 6.73 0.67
CA GLU A 167 -18.58 6.22 1.23
C GLU A 167 -18.80 4.74 0.90
N GLU A 168 -18.44 4.30 -0.32
CA GLU A 168 -18.46 2.88 -0.68
C GLU A 168 -17.59 2.04 0.26
N ILE A 169 -16.35 2.46 0.51
CA ILE A 169 -15.44 1.73 1.40
C ILE A 169 -15.95 1.76 2.84
N LEU A 170 -16.49 2.89 3.31
CA LEU A 170 -17.03 2.97 4.67
C LEU A 170 -18.25 2.07 4.84
N SER A 171 -19.10 1.93 3.82
CA SER A 171 -20.21 0.97 3.85
C SER A 171 -19.74 -0.49 3.96
N LEU A 172 -18.61 -0.83 3.30
CA LEU A 172 -17.97 -2.14 3.43
C LEU A 172 -17.45 -2.36 4.87
N LEU A 173 -16.79 -1.35 5.44
CA LEU A 173 -16.25 -1.43 6.80
C LEU A 173 -17.37 -1.63 7.83
N ASP A 174 -18.48 -0.90 7.69
CA ASP A 174 -19.67 -1.07 8.55
C ASP A 174 -20.22 -2.50 8.45
N ALA A 175 -20.35 -3.04 7.23
CA ALA A 175 -20.85 -4.40 7.01
C ALA A 175 -19.91 -5.48 7.58
N LYS A 176 -18.59 -5.24 7.57
CA LYS A 176 -17.58 -6.12 8.16
C LYS A 176 -17.33 -5.85 9.65
N GLN A 177 -18.00 -4.85 10.23
CA GLN A 177 -17.81 -4.41 11.62
C GLN A 177 -16.36 -4.04 11.95
N ILE A 178 -15.66 -3.44 10.98
CA ILE A 178 -14.28 -3.00 11.15
C ILE A 178 -14.29 -1.55 11.63
N ALA A 179 -13.76 -1.32 12.83
CA ALA A 179 -13.56 0.01 13.36
C ALA A 179 -12.24 0.61 12.84
N LEU A 180 -12.29 1.89 12.45
CA LEU A 180 -11.09 2.65 12.12
C LEU A 180 -10.49 3.26 13.38
N ARG A 181 -9.15 3.40 13.39
CA ARG A 181 -8.45 4.17 14.44
C ARG A 181 -8.86 5.64 14.41
N ASP A 182 -9.06 6.18 13.22
CA ASP A 182 -9.58 7.53 13.02
C ASP A 182 -11.13 7.48 12.89
N PRO A 183 -11.88 7.92 13.92
CA PRO A 183 -13.34 7.90 13.89
C PRO A 183 -13.93 8.96 12.95
N ASP A 184 -13.17 9.97 12.53
CA ASP A 184 -13.62 11.04 11.62
C ASP A 184 -12.76 11.07 10.35
N ILE A 185 -12.55 9.87 9.78
CA ILE A 185 -11.74 9.68 8.57
C ILE A 185 -12.19 10.57 7.40
N ARG A 186 -13.48 10.92 7.33
CA ARG A 186 -14.04 11.83 6.32
C ARG A 186 -13.43 13.23 6.42
N SER A 187 -13.40 13.79 7.63
CA SER A 187 -12.79 15.09 7.90
C SER A 187 -11.29 15.05 7.64
N THR A 188 -10.60 13.99 8.06
CA THR A 188 -9.17 13.80 7.80
C THR A 188 -8.85 13.79 6.30
N ILE A 189 -9.62 13.04 5.50
CA ILE A 189 -9.47 13.01 4.04
C ILE A 189 -9.71 14.40 3.43
N ALA A 190 -10.80 15.06 3.82
CA ALA A 190 -11.12 16.40 3.31
C ALA A 190 -10.04 17.43 3.67
N GLY A 191 -9.48 17.37 4.88
CA GLY A 191 -8.40 18.23 5.34
C GLY A 191 -7.11 17.98 4.56
N PHE A 192 -6.70 16.71 4.41
CA PHE A 192 -5.51 16.30 3.67
C PHE A 192 -5.61 16.74 2.19
N SER A 193 -6.73 16.44 1.55
CA SER A 193 -7.02 16.81 0.16
C SER A 193 -7.27 18.28 -0.08
N GLY A 194 -7.29 19.13 0.95
CA GLY A 194 -7.38 20.59 0.81
C GLY A 194 -6.10 21.35 1.12
N THR A 195 -5.10 20.71 1.75
CA THR A 195 -3.98 21.44 2.37
C THR A 195 -2.59 20.89 2.03
N ILE A 196 -2.49 19.65 1.53
CA ILE A 196 -1.20 18.99 1.28
C ILE A 196 -1.00 18.76 -0.22
N PHE A 197 0.02 19.38 -0.81
CA PHE A 197 0.28 19.35 -2.26
C PHE A 197 1.40 18.37 -2.65
N ASN A 198 1.45 17.22 -1.99
CA ASN A 198 2.39 16.16 -2.32
C ASN A 198 1.90 15.33 -3.52
N LYS A 199 2.84 14.61 -4.15
CA LYS A 199 2.54 13.64 -5.19
C LYS A 199 2.40 12.25 -4.54
N PRO A 200 1.22 11.61 -4.54
CA PRO A 200 1.07 10.28 -3.96
C PRO A 200 1.87 9.23 -4.74
N SER A 201 2.19 8.11 -4.09
CA SER A 201 3.06 7.06 -4.65
C SER A 201 2.54 6.49 -5.95
N MET A 202 1.23 6.26 -6.06
CA MET A 202 0.63 5.71 -7.28
C MET A 202 0.81 6.64 -8.49
N LEU A 203 0.69 7.95 -8.31
CA LEU A 203 0.97 8.91 -9.38
C LEU A 203 2.45 8.89 -9.77
N GLN A 204 3.36 8.76 -8.80
CA GLN A 204 4.80 8.58 -9.10
C GLN A 204 5.06 7.29 -9.88
N HIS A 205 4.41 6.18 -9.55
CA HIS A 205 4.53 4.92 -10.29
C HIS A 205 4.04 5.07 -11.73
N MET A 206 2.92 5.75 -11.94
CA MET A 206 2.39 6.04 -13.29
C MET A 206 3.39 6.84 -14.12
N GLU A 207 3.94 7.93 -13.58
CA GLU A 207 4.90 8.78 -14.30
C GLU A 207 6.24 8.07 -14.58
N ASN A 208 6.64 7.12 -13.73
CA ASN A 208 7.86 6.35 -13.88
C ASN A 208 7.67 5.04 -14.68
N GLY A 209 6.50 4.85 -15.32
CA GLY A 209 6.22 3.63 -16.08
C GLY A 209 6.34 2.34 -15.26
N SER A 210 5.94 2.38 -13.98
CA SER A 210 6.00 1.24 -13.05
C SER A 210 4.61 0.70 -12.76
N LEU A 211 4.51 -0.58 -12.38
CA LEU A 211 3.25 -1.16 -11.95
C LEU A 211 2.74 -0.47 -10.67
N THR A 212 1.43 -0.23 -10.63
CA THR A 212 0.73 0.36 -9.48
C THR A 212 0.25 -0.71 -8.51
N GLU A 213 -0.07 -0.29 -7.28
CA GLU A 213 -0.64 -1.15 -6.23
C GLU A 213 -2.18 -1.12 -6.21
N ILE A 214 -2.83 -0.75 -7.32
CA ILE A 214 -4.30 -0.56 -7.36
C ILE A 214 -5.07 -1.81 -6.93
N ASP A 215 -4.55 -2.99 -7.25
CA ASP A 215 -5.14 -4.28 -6.86
C ASP A 215 -5.10 -4.54 -5.36
N ALA A 216 -4.13 -3.98 -4.63
CA ALA A 216 -4.03 -4.08 -3.17
C ALA A 216 -4.75 -2.93 -2.44
N LEU A 217 -5.28 -1.95 -3.19
CA LEU A 217 -6.06 -0.81 -2.71
C LEU A 217 -7.53 -0.99 -3.09
N ASN A 218 -8.07 -0.16 -3.99
CA ASN A 218 -9.47 -0.18 -4.38
C ASN A 218 -9.90 -1.55 -4.95
N GLY A 219 -9.00 -2.25 -5.65
CA GLY A 219 -9.25 -3.61 -6.11
C GLY A 219 -9.42 -4.62 -4.96
N ALA A 220 -8.73 -4.41 -3.84
CA ALA A 220 -8.91 -5.23 -2.65
C ALA A 220 -10.25 -4.92 -1.95
N ALA A 221 -10.65 -3.65 -1.85
CA ALA A 221 -11.98 -3.29 -1.32
C ALA A 221 -13.10 -3.96 -2.13
N VAL A 222 -12.98 -4.00 -3.47
CA VAL A 222 -13.95 -4.67 -4.34
C VAL A 222 -14.04 -6.17 -4.02
N ARG A 223 -12.90 -6.87 -3.91
CA ARG A 223 -12.89 -8.30 -3.57
C ARG A 223 -13.46 -8.58 -2.17
N GLU A 224 -13.14 -7.73 -1.21
CA GLU A 224 -13.68 -7.83 0.15
C GLU A 224 -15.20 -7.65 0.16
N ALA A 225 -15.74 -6.70 -0.60
CA ALA A 225 -17.17 -6.50 -0.74
C ALA A 225 -17.86 -7.68 -1.43
N GLU A 226 -17.28 -8.19 -2.52
CA GLU A 226 -17.80 -9.35 -3.24
C GLU A 226 -17.88 -10.59 -2.34
N SER A 227 -16.91 -10.77 -1.43
CA SER A 227 -16.89 -11.89 -0.48
C SER A 227 -18.09 -11.94 0.46
N ILE A 228 -18.76 -10.80 0.68
CA ILE A 228 -19.97 -10.65 1.49
C ILE A 228 -21.21 -10.29 0.67
N GLY A 229 -21.14 -10.41 -0.65
CA GLY A 229 -22.26 -10.14 -1.57
C GLY A 229 -22.58 -8.65 -1.78
N MET A 230 -21.68 -7.75 -1.40
CA MET A 230 -21.78 -6.30 -1.65
C MET A 230 -21.08 -5.92 -2.95
N LYS A 231 -21.43 -4.75 -3.50
CA LYS A 231 -20.80 -4.17 -4.68
C LYS A 231 -20.31 -2.77 -4.38
N LEU A 232 -19.09 -2.47 -4.82
CA LEU A 232 -18.50 -1.12 -4.78
C LEU A 232 -18.26 -0.65 -6.23
N PRO A 233 -19.31 -0.28 -6.99
CA PRO A 233 -19.19 0.04 -8.42
C PRO A 233 -18.19 1.15 -8.74
N TYR A 234 -18.07 2.21 -7.92
CA TYR A 234 -17.13 3.30 -8.18
C TYR A 234 -15.68 2.85 -7.93
N ASN A 235 -15.45 2.08 -6.86
CA ASN A 235 -14.15 1.44 -6.61
C ASN A 235 -13.78 0.43 -7.70
N ALA A 236 -14.74 -0.33 -8.25
CA ALA A 236 -14.51 -1.25 -9.36
C ALA A 236 -14.18 -0.51 -10.67
N ALA A 237 -14.91 0.57 -10.97
CA ALA A 237 -14.68 1.40 -12.13
C ALA A 237 -13.30 2.08 -12.07
N ILE A 238 -12.96 2.73 -10.95
CA ILE A 238 -11.67 3.41 -10.80
C ILE A 238 -10.51 2.42 -10.83
N THR A 239 -10.67 1.22 -10.27
CA THR A 239 -9.68 0.14 -10.37
C THR A 239 -9.41 -0.22 -11.82
N SER A 240 -10.46 -0.41 -12.62
CA SER A 240 -10.35 -0.77 -14.03
C SER A 240 -9.66 0.33 -14.85
N LEU A 241 -10.03 1.59 -14.61
CA LEU A 241 -9.43 2.75 -15.27
C LEU A 241 -7.95 2.90 -14.92
N VAL A 242 -7.58 2.79 -13.64
CA VAL A 242 -6.17 2.87 -13.22
C VAL A 242 -5.36 1.75 -13.86
N LYS A 243 -5.87 0.51 -13.91
CA LYS A 243 -5.17 -0.59 -14.60
C LYS A 243 -4.90 -0.27 -16.07
N ALA A 244 -5.91 0.19 -16.80
CA ALA A 244 -5.77 0.55 -18.20
C ALA A 244 -4.78 1.70 -18.41
N ALA A 245 -4.91 2.77 -17.61
CA ALA A 245 -4.03 3.91 -17.65
C ALA A 245 -2.59 3.56 -17.24
N ASN A 246 -2.40 2.61 -16.32
CA ASN A 246 -1.09 2.15 -15.88
C ASN A 246 -0.38 1.37 -16.97
N LEU A 247 -1.06 0.42 -17.62
CA LEU A 247 -0.49 -0.29 -18.78
C LEU A 247 -0.13 0.68 -19.91
N ARG A 248 -0.97 1.69 -20.12
CA ARG A 248 -0.70 2.76 -21.08
C ARG A 248 0.56 3.54 -20.71
N ALA A 249 0.70 3.96 -19.46
CA ALA A 249 1.86 4.72 -18.99
C ALA A 249 3.16 3.90 -19.03
N ILE A 250 3.10 2.60 -18.68
CA ILE A 250 4.22 1.66 -18.81
C ILE A 250 4.66 1.58 -20.27
N ARG A 251 3.71 1.40 -21.20
CA ARG A 251 4.00 1.36 -22.63
C ARG A 251 4.64 2.67 -23.12
N GLU A 252 4.06 3.82 -22.79
CA GLU A 252 4.60 5.12 -23.21
C GLU A 252 6.00 5.40 -22.66
N PHE A 253 6.33 4.86 -21.49
CA PHE A 253 7.64 5.05 -20.87
C PHE A 253 8.71 4.13 -21.47
N HIS A 254 8.38 2.86 -21.73
CA HIS A 254 9.36 1.83 -22.08
C HIS A 254 9.38 1.47 -23.58
N GLU A 255 8.33 1.79 -24.34
CA GLU A 255 8.19 1.42 -25.76
C GLU A 255 8.23 2.65 -26.70
N PRO A 256 8.47 2.45 -28.01
CA PRO A 256 8.36 3.52 -28.99
C PRO A 256 6.96 4.16 -29.02
N PRO A 257 6.84 5.40 -29.54
CA PRO A 257 5.55 6.05 -29.74
C PRO A 257 4.58 5.18 -30.55
N ILE A 258 3.31 5.25 -30.19
CA ILE A 258 2.26 4.46 -30.82
C ILE A 258 1.97 5.02 -32.21
N ASP A 259 2.13 4.17 -33.21
CA ASP A 259 1.72 4.47 -34.58
C ASP A 259 0.22 4.23 -34.72
N TYR A 260 -0.57 5.29 -34.55
CA TYR A 260 -2.02 5.23 -34.66
C TYR A 260 -2.48 4.99 -36.10
N ASP A 261 -1.79 5.56 -37.09
CA ASP A 261 -2.13 5.38 -38.51
C ASP A 261 -2.00 3.90 -38.90
N ALA A 262 -0.95 3.22 -38.43
CA ALA A 262 -0.78 1.77 -38.64
C ALA A 262 -1.85 0.94 -37.93
N LEU A 263 -2.25 1.33 -36.71
CA LEU A 263 -3.31 0.64 -35.97
C LEU A 263 -4.69 0.79 -36.64
N GLU A 264 -5.02 2.00 -37.11
CA GLU A 264 -6.25 2.27 -37.85
C GLU A 264 -6.28 1.48 -39.16
N SER A 265 -5.17 1.50 -39.92
CA SER A 265 -5.04 0.73 -41.16
C SER A 265 -5.19 -0.79 -40.96
N ALA A 266 -4.70 -1.34 -39.84
CA ALA A 266 -4.83 -2.76 -39.52
C ALA A 266 -6.26 -3.13 -39.10
N ALA A 267 -6.97 -2.24 -38.40
CA ALA A 267 -8.34 -2.46 -37.96
C ALA A 267 -9.33 -2.49 -39.15
N GLU A 268 -9.11 -1.68 -40.18
CA GLU A 268 -9.93 -1.66 -41.40
C GLU A 268 -9.82 -2.95 -42.24
N GLN A 269 -8.80 -3.77 -41.98
CA GLN A 269 -8.55 -5.05 -42.69
C GLN A 269 -9.16 -6.27 -41.98
N THR A 270 -9.78 -6.09 -40.81
CA THR A 270 -10.36 -7.16 -39.97
C THR A 270 -11.88 -7.14 -40.02
#